data_AF-A0A973PND8-F1
#
_entry.id   AF-A0A973PND8-F1
#
_cell.length_a   1.000
_cell.length_b   1.000
_cell.length_c   1.000
_cell.angle_alpha   90.00
_cell.angle_beta   90.00
_cell.angle_gamma   90.00
#
_symmetry.space_group_name_H-M   'P 1'
#
loop_
_entity.id
_entity.type
_entity.pdbx_description
1 polymer ?
#
loop_
_entity_poly.entity_id
_entity_poly.type
_entity_poly.pdbx_seq_one_letter_code
_entity_poly.pdbx_strand_id
1 'polypeptide(L)'
;MHIALLGPVEARDDAEGPISMSGARLRMLLARLALEAGRPVSADSLIDGLWGEEPPADALSALQALVSRLRRALRGSGTVEFGAGGYRLPVTKQDVDAHRFEELAAEGRRALAAGRTEEAADLLAGALALWRGAALADILDAAFAGPVATRLEDLRTAAAEDHCDASLRLGRHAEVLADLTAAAAERPLSERLAELRMRALAASGRQSEALAVFE
;
A
#
# COMPACT_ATOMS: atom_id res chain seq x y z
N MET A 1 3.03 -17.37 4.37
CA MET A 1 3.11 -16.26 5.35
C MET A 1 2.77 -14.99 4.60
N HIS A 2 1.84 -14.20 5.11
CA HIS A 2 1.43 -12.94 4.49
C HIS A 2 1.80 -11.74 5.37
N ILE A 3 2.23 -10.66 4.73
CA ILE A 3 2.60 -9.40 5.37
C ILE A 3 1.71 -8.31 4.82
N ALA A 4 1.11 -7.56 5.73
CA ALA A 4 0.17 -6.52 5.39
C ALA A 4 0.69 -5.15 5.85
N LEU A 5 0.94 -4.28 4.88
CA LEU A 5 1.55 -2.95 5.00
C LEU A 5 0.57 -1.82 4.61
N LEU A 6 -0.53 -2.15 3.93
CA LEU A 6 -1.58 -1.21 3.52
C LEU A 6 -2.55 -0.93 4.67
N GLY A 7 -2.02 -0.41 5.77
CA GLY A 7 -2.66 -0.28 7.07
C GLY A 7 -1.62 -0.40 8.18
N PRO A 8 -2.05 -0.63 9.43
CA PRO A 8 -1.14 -1.09 10.49
C PRO A 8 -0.40 -2.36 10.06
N VAL A 9 0.89 -2.43 10.38
CA VAL A 9 1.77 -3.52 9.95
C VAL A 9 1.36 -4.82 10.65
N GLU A 10 0.89 -5.79 9.87
CA GLU A 10 0.51 -7.13 10.34
C GLU A 10 1.34 -8.21 9.63
N ALA A 11 1.59 -9.31 10.33
CA ALA A 11 2.10 -10.55 9.76
C ALA A 11 1.13 -11.68 10.12
N ARG A 12 0.89 -12.58 9.17
CA ARG A 12 0.03 -13.75 9.36
C ARG A 12 0.76 -14.99 8.87
N ASP A 13 0.73 -16.02 9.69
CA ASP A 13 1.03 -17.38 9.27
C ASP A 13 -0.20 -17.95 8.54
N ASP A 14 0.04 -18.75 7.49
CA ASP A 14 -1.06 -19.28 6.68
C ASP A 14 -1.85 -20.37 7.41
N ALA A 15 -1.22 -21.06 8.37
CA ALA A 15 -1.81 -22.11 9.18
C ALA A 15 -2.23 -21.63 10.58
N GLU A 16 -1.42 -20.80 11.23
CA GLU A 16 -1.59 -20.41 12.63
C GLU A 16 -2.27 -19.03 12.82
N GLY A 17 -2.43 -18.25 11.75
CA GLY A 17 -3.12 -16.96 11.79
C GLY A 17 -2.21 -15.79 12.22
N PRO A 18 -2.75 -14.76 12.90
CA PRO A 18 -1.99 -13.53 13.20
C PRO A 18 -0.74 -13.76 14.08
N ILE A 19 0.40 -13.24 13.62
CA ILE A 19 1.67 -13.29 14.35
C ILE A 19 1.78 -12.04 15.23
N SER A 20 1.86 -12.26 16.55
CA SER A 20 2.00 -11.16 17.52
C SER A 20 3.38 -10.51 17.45
N MET A 21 3.42 -9.21 17.13
CA MET A 21 4.65 -8.42 17.07
C MET A 21 4.66 -7.32 18.14
N SER A 22 5.37 -7.59 19.23
CA SER A 22 5.54 -6.65 20.35
C SER A 22 6.59 -5.59 20.02
N GLY A 23 6.12 -4.38 19.66
CA GLY A 23 6.91 -3.16 19.56
C GLY A 23 7.04 -2.59 18.14
N ALA A 24 6.90 -1.27 18.01
CA ALA A 24 6.96 -0.55 16.73
C ALA A 24 8.26 -0.84 15.95
N ARG A 25 9.40 -0.86 16.64
CA ARG A 25 10.71 -1.19 16.06
C ARG A 25 10.78 -2.55 15.38
N LEU A 26 10.09 -3.55 15.93
CA LEU A 26 10.07 -4.89 15.35
C LEU A 26 9.26 -4.90 14.03
N ARG A 27 8.13 -4.18 14.03
CA ARG A 27 7.28 -4.01 12.85
C ARG A 27 7.94 -3.16 11.77
N MET A 28 8.71 -2.14 12.16
CA MET A 28 9.54 -1.35 11.24
C MET A 28 10.56 -2.23 10.51
N LEU A 29 11.27 -3.11 11.24
CA LEU A 29 12.24 -4.04 10.63
C LEU A 29 11.54 -5.02 9.69
N LEU A 30 10.40 -5.59 10.11
CA LEU A 30 9.61 -6.47 9.24
C LEU A 30 9.21 -5.76 7.96
N ALA A 31 8.60 -4.57 8.06
CA ALA A 31 8.15 -3.81 6.91
C ALA A 31 9.31 -3.46 5.97
N ARG A 32 10.45 -3.01 6.50
CA ARG A 32 11.63 -2.66 5.70
C ARG A 32 12.16 -3.85 4.88
N LEU A 33 12.15 -5.05 5.45
CA LEU A 33 12.56 -6.28 4.76
C LEU A 33 11.48 -6.77 3.78
N ALA A 34 10.21 -6.68 4.16
CA ALA A 34 9.08 -7.11 3.33
C ALA A 34 8.98 -6.31 2.03
N LEU A 35 9.25 -5.00 2.09
CA LEU A 35 9.29 -4.11 0.92
C LEU A 35 10.31 -4.57 -0.14
N GLU A 36 11.32 -5.36 0.22
CA GLU A 36 12.33 -5.86 -0.71
C GLU A 36 12.01 -7.23 -1.31
N ALA A 37 10.91 -7.87 -0.89
CA ALA A 37 10.38 -9.12 -1.46
C ALA A 37 11.47 -10.18 -1.72
N GLY A 38 12.20 -10.56 -0.66
CA GLY A 38 13.23 -11.60 -0.73
C GLY A 38 14.64 -11.12 -1.08
N ARG A 39 14.81 -9.87 -1.50
CA ARG A 39 16.16 -9.31 -1.76
C ARG A 39 16.88 -8.94 -0.46
N PRO A 40 18.21 -9.08 -0.41
CA PRO A 40 19.00 -8.72 0.76
C PRO A 40 19.09 -7.20 0.96
N VAL A 41 19.12 -6.79 2.23
CA VAL A 41 19.29 -5.41 2.70
C VAL A 41 20.49 -5.36 3.63
N SER A 42 21.41 -4.42 3.39
CA SER A 42 22.60 -4.29 4.23
C SER A 42 22.24 -3.88 5.65
N ALA A 43 23.12 -4.21 6.61
CA ALA A 43 22.94 -3.81 8.00
C ALA A 43 22.85 -2.28 8.13
N ASP A 44 23.70 -1.56 7.40
CA ASP A 44 23.73 -0.09 7.40
C ASP A 44 22.41 0.48 6.88
N SER A 45 21.88 -0.05 5.77
CA SER A 45 20.58 0.42 5.22
C SER A 45 19.40 0.13 6.16
N LEU A 46 19.46 -0.96 6.92
CA LEU A 46 18.48 -1.25 7.96
C LEU A 46 18.64 -0.31 9.14
N ILE A 47 19.88 0.02 9.52
CA ILE A 47 20.14 0.98 10.59
C ILE A 47 19.61 2.36 10.21
N ASP A 48 19.99 2.87 9.05
CA ASP A 48 19.56 4.19 8.55
C ASP A 48 18.04 4.24 8.40
N GLY A 49 17.43 3.21 7.83
CA GLY A 49 15.97 3.16 7.66
C GLY A 49 15.21 3.14 8.99
N LEU A 50 15.74 2.44 9.99
CA LEU A 50 15.10 2.36 11.30
C LEU A 50 15.35 3.64 12.11
N TRP A 51 16.59 4.03 12.31
CA TRP A 51 16.97 5.09 13.25
C TRP A 51 17.16 6.47 12.63
N GLY A 52 17.32 6.59 11.31
CA GLY A 52 17.65 7.85 10.67
C GLY A 52 18.91 8.46 11.26
N GLU A 53 18.85 9.75 11.59
CA GLU A 53 19.96 10.53 12.14
C GLU A 53 20.25 10.25 13.63
N GLU A 54 19.40 9.47 14.32
CA GLU A 54 19.53 9.20 15.76
C GLU A 54 19.71 7.70 16.08
N PRO A 55 20.78 7.04 15.59
CA PRO A 55 21.08 5.67 15.94
C PRO A 55 21.54 5.53 17.41
N PRO A 56 21.27 4.37 18.05
CA PRO A 56 21.81 4.10 19.37
C PRO A 56 23.32 3.94 19.29
N ALA A 57 24.00 4.12 20.42
CA ALA A 57 25.47 4.07 20.50
C ALA A 57 26.08 2.78 19.91
N ASP A 58 25.36 1.65 20.01
CA ASP A 58 25.70 0.39 19.34
C ASP A 58 24.54 -0.08 18.45
N ALA A 59 24.41 0.56 17.28
CA ALA A 59 23.37 0.29 16.30
C ALA A 59 23.41 -1.15 15.75
N LEU A 60 24.60 -1.71 15.58
CA LEU A 60 24.75 -3.08 15.08
C LEU A 60 24.22 -4.10 16.09
N SER A 61 24.60 -3.98 17.37
CA SER A 61 24.06 -4.86 18.42
C SER A 61 22.55 -4.69 18.59
N ALA A 62 22.04 -3.45 18.51
CA ALA A 62 20.61 -3.18 18.57
C ALA A 62 19.86 -3.84 17.40
N LEU A 63 20.40 -3.77 16.17
CA LEU A 63 19.84 -4.44 15.00
C LEU A 63 19.85 -5.96 15.16
N GLN A 64 20.96 -6.56 15.62
CA GLN A 64 21.05 -8.00 15.84
C GLN A 64 20.02 -8.48 16.89
N ALA A 65 19.80 -7.70 17.95
CA ALA A 65 18.76 -7.99 18.94
C ALA A 65 17.34 -7.89 18.36
N LEU A 66 17.07 -6.93 17.46
CA LEU A 66 15.80 -6.85 16.73
C LEU A 66 15.61 -8.04 15.79
N VAL A 67 16.64 -8.43 15.02
CA VAL A 67 16.60 -9.59 14.12
C VAL A 67 16.34 -10.87 14.92
N SER A 68 17.01 -11.06 16.06
CA SER A 68 16.80 -12.21 16.93
C SER A 68 15.35 -12.30 17.44
N ARG A 69 14.76 -11.16 17.87
CA ARG A 69 13.35 -11.09 18.25
C ARG A 69 12.41 -11.36 17.08
N LEU A 70 12.74 -10.85 15.88
CA LEU A 70 11.92 -11.05 14.69
C LEU A 70 11.91 -12.53 14.28
N ARG A 71 13.08 -13.18 14.24
CA ARG A 71 13.19 -14.63 14.02
C ARG A 71 12.39 -15.45 15.03
N ARG A 72 12.33 -15.00 16.29
CA ARG A 72 11.52 -15.66 17.32
C ARG A 72 10.03 -15.49 17.09
N ALA A 73 9.59 -14.31 16.66
CA ALA A 73 8.19 -14.02 16.36
C ALA A 73 7.69 -14.81 15.13
N LEU A 74 8.52 -14.95 14.10
CA LEU A 74 8.15 -15.61 12.84
C LEU A 74 8.34 -17.15 12.83
N ARG A 75 8.63 -17.77 13.98
CA ARG A 75 8.89 -19.21 14.06
C ARG A 75 7.73 -20.01 13.44
N GLY A 76 8.04 -20.89 12.49
CA GLY A 76 7.06 -21.71 11.77
C GLY A 76 6.63 -21.13 10.40
N SER A 77 6.71 -19.81 10.24
CA SER A 77 6.16 -19.06 9.09
C SER A 77 7.23 -18.58 8.10
N GLY A 78 8.47 -18.43 8.58
CA GLY A 78 9.60 -17.90 7.84
C GLY A 78 10.68 -17.39 8.79
N THR A 79 11.93 -17.29 8.35
CA THR A 79 13.01 -16.74 9.21
C THR A 79 13.82 -15.72 8.44
N VAL A 80 14.23 -14.65 9.12
CA VAL A 80 15.15 -13.67 8.54
C VAL A 80 16.49 -14.36 8.31
N GLU A 81 16.94 -14.40 7.08
CA GLU A 81 18.23 -14.99 6.70
C GLU A 81 19.31 -13.92 6.69
N PHE A 82 20.55 -14.33 6.92
CA PHE A 82 21.72 -13.48 6.80
C PHE A 82 22.70 -14.13 5.82
N GLY A 83 23.19 -13.37 4.85
CA GLY A 83 24.09 -13.88 3.82
C GLY A 83 24.84 -12.76 3.11
N ALA A 84 25.38 -13.07 1.92
CA ALA A 84 26.04 -12.08 1.07
C ALA A 84 25.04 -10.97 0.70
N GLY A 85 25.31 -9.74 1.14
CA GLY A 85 24.45 -8.57 0.95
C GLY A 85 23.61 -8.16 2.16
N GLY A 86 23.62 -8.93 3.26
CA GLY A 86 22.97 -8.55 4.51
C GLY A 86 21.78 -9.45 4.88
N TYR A 87 20.72 -8.85 5.42
CA TYR A 87 19.54 -9.56 5.89
C TYR A 87 18.45 -9.61 4.82
N ARG A 88 17.75 -10.73 4.73
CA ARG A 88 16.56 -10.87 3.87
C ARG A 88 15.44 -11.59 4.58
N LEU A 89 14.21 -11.28 4.20
CA LEU A 89 13.03 -12.03 4.59
C LEU A 89 12.59 -12.87 3.37
N PRO A 90 12.49 -14.21 3.47
CA PRO A 90 12.18 -15.08 2.34
C PRO A 90 10.68 -15.04 2.01
N VAL A 91 10.25 -13.91 1.45
CA VAL A 91 8.90 -13.66 0.94
C VAL A 91 8.96 -13.27 -0.52
N THR A 92 7.90 -13.61 -1.27
CA THR A 92 7.69 -13.14 -2.64
C THR A 92 6.84 -11.87 -2.64
N LYS A 93 6.71 -11.24 -3.82
CA LYS A 93 5.79 -10.12 -3.99
C LYS A 93 4.33 -10.48 -3.70
N GLN A 94 3.91 -11.72 -3.94
CA GLN A 94 2.55 -12.18 -3.66
C GLN A 94 2.27 -12.38 -2.17
N ASP A 95 3.31 -12.38 -1.34
CA ASP A 95 3.16 -12.52 0.10
C ASP A 95 2.95 -11.16 0.78
N VAL A 96 3.16 -10.05 0.07
CA VAL A 96 3.11 -8.67 0.61
C VAL A 96 2.01 -7.88 -0.09
N ASP A 97 1.00 -7.44 0.66
CA ASP A 97 -0.16 -6.72 0.12
C ASP A 97 0.21 -5.47 -0.71
N ALA A 98 1.25 -4.73 -0.32
CA ALA A 98 1.71 -3.54 -1.05
C ALA A 98 2.19 -3.89 -2.46
N HIS A 99 2.97 -4.97 -2.62
CA HIS A 99 3.43 -5.41 -3.94
C HIS A 99 2.27 -5.94 -4.79
N ARG A 100 1.34 -6.69 -4.19
CA ARG A 100 0.13 -7.16 -4.88
C ARG A 100 -0.75 -6.00 -5.34
N PHE A 101 -0.93 -5.00 -4.49
CA PHE A 101 -1.68 -3.79 -4.82
C PHE A 101 -1.05 -3.07 -6.02
N GLU A 102 0.27 -2.86 -6.00
CA GLU A 102 0.98 -2.20 -7.11
C GLU A 102 0.81 -2.97 -8.43
N GLU A 103 0.92 -4.30 -8.39
CA GLU A 103 0.75 -5.15 -9.57
C GLU A 103 -0.69 -5.10 -10.12
N LEU A 104 -1.70 -5.28 -9.26
CA LEU A 104 -3.11 -5.22 -9.64
C LEU A 104 -3.50 -3.82 -10.16
N ALA A 105 -3.03 -2.75 -9.51
CA ALA A 105 -3.29 -1.38 -9.96
C ALA A 105 -2.66 -1.11 -11.33
N ALA A 106 -1.42 -1.56 -11.56
CA ALA A 106 -0.75 -1.42 -12.84
C ALA A 106 -1.41 -2.27 -13.94
N GLU A 107 -1.90 -3.47 -13.63
CA GLU A 107 -2.65 -4.30 -14.56
C GLU A 107 -4.02 -3.71 -14.90
N GLY A 108 -4.77 -3.26 -13.89
CA GLY A 108 -6.04 -2.59 -14.06
C GLY A 108 -5.94 -1.33 -14.93
N ARG A 109 -4.91 -0.50 -14.70
CA ARG A 109 -4.61 0.66 -15.56
C ARG A 109 -4.36 0.25 -17.02
N ARG A 110 -3.57 -0.81 -17.24
CA ARG A 110 -3.29 -1.33 -18.60
C ARG A 110 -4.55 -1.90 -19.26
N ALA A 111 -5.40 -2.60 -18.51
CA ALA A 111 -6.68 -3.09 -18.99
C ALA A 111 -7.61 -1.93 -19.41
N LEU A 112 -7.68 -0.88 -18.58
CA LEU A 112 -8.47 0.32 -18.87
C LEU A 112 -8.00 1.04 -20.13
N ALA A 113 -6.69 1.22 -20.28
CA ALA A 113 -6.08 1.81 -21.48
C ALA A 113 -6.34 0.98 -22.75
N ALA A 114 -6.41 -0.35 -22.62
CA ALA A 114 -6.74 -1.27 -23.70
C ALA A 114 -8.26 -1.40 -23.96
N GLY A 115 -9.11 -0.67 -23.24
CA GLY A 115 -10.57 -0.73 -23.38
C GLY A 115 -11.23 -1.97 -22.74
N ARG A 116 -10.46 -2.82 -22.06
CA ARG A 116 -10.96 -3.99 -21.32
C ARG A 116 -11.55 -3.55 -19.98
N THR A 117 -12.68 -2.86 -20.07
CA THR A 117 -13.24 -2.05 -18.98
C THR A 117 -13.72 -2.89 -17.80
N GLU A 118 -14.36 -4.04 -18.05
CA GLU A 118 -14.80 -4.95 -16.97
C GLU A 118 -13.62 -5.51 -16.18
N GLU A 119 -12.61 -6.03 -16.89
CA GLU A 119 -11.38 -6.53 -16.29
C GLU A 119 -10.66 -5.44 -15.48
N ALA A 120 -10.60 -4.22 -16.01
CA ALA A 120 -10.01 -3.09 -15.30
C ALA A 120 -10.75 -2.79 -13.99
N ALA A 121 -12.09 -2.77 -14.02
CA ALA A 121 -12.90 -2.53 -12.82
C ALA A 121 -12.63 -3.61 -11.76
N ASP A 122 -12.64 -4.89 -12.14
CA ASP A 122 -12.44 -6.00 -11.22
C ASP A 122 -11.02 -6.00 -10.60
N LEU A 123 -9.99 -5.76 -11.41
CA LEU A 123 -8.59 -5.69 -10.94
C LEU A 123 -8.38 -4.51 -9.98
N LEU A 124 -8.92 -3.34 -10.30
CA LEU A 124 -8.76 -2.14 -9.46
C LEU A 124 -9.57 -2.25 -8.17
N ALA A 125 -10.79 -2.81 -8.22
CA ALA A 125 -11.57 -3.12 -7.02
C ALA A 125 -10.83 -4.10 -6.12
N GLY A 126 -10.26 -5.17 -6.70
CA GLY A 126 -9.42 -6.13 -5.97
C GLY A 126 -8.18 -5.50 -5.35
N ALA A 127 -7.52 -4.58 -6.05
CA ALA A 127 -6.38 -3.83 -5.53
C ALA A 127 -6.78 -2.96 -4.32
N LEU A 128 -7.85 -2.19 -4.45
CA LEU A 128 -8.35 -1.29 -3.40
C LEU A 128 -8.83 -2.05 -2.16
N ALA A 129 -9.40 -3.25 -2.33
CA ALA A 129 -9.84 -4.11 -1.23
C ALA A 129 -8.70 -4.62 -0.32
N LEU A 130 -7.43 -4.54 -0.76
CA LEU A 130 -6.27 -4.89 0.07
C LEU A 130 -6.00 -3.87 1.19
N TRP A 131 -6.53 -2.65 1.05
CA TRP A 131 -6.29 -1.56 1.99
C TRP A 131 -7.14 -1.71 3.26
N ARG A 132 -6.48 -1.70 4.42
CA ARG A 132 -7.08 -1.78 5.76
C ARG A 132 -7.03 -0.46 6.53
N GLY A 133 -6.35 0.56 5.99
CA GLY A 133 -6.14 1.86 6.62
C GLY A 133 -5.02 2.62 5.93
N ALA A 134 -4.52 3.67 6.59
CA ALA A 134 -3.36 4.41 6.08
C ALA A 134 -2.12 3.51 5.99
N ALA A 135 -1.35 3.60 4.91
CA ALA A 135 -0.15 2.79 4.72
C ALA A 135 0.85 2.98 5.87
N LEU A 136 1.36 1.88 6.42
CA LEU A 136 2.37 1.88 7.49
C LEU A 136 1.97 2.69 8.75
N ALA A 137 0.67 2.82 9.02
CA ALA A 137 0.11 3.78 9.99
C ALA A 137 0.74 3.77 11.38
N ASP A 138 1.25 2.63 11.84
CA ASP A 138 1.76 2.43 13.20
C ASP A 138 3.30 2.42 13.28
N ILE A 139 3.98 2.78 12.18
CA ILE A 139 5.44 2.82 12.09
C ILE A 139 5.99 4.06 11.36
N LEU A 140 5.21 5.13 11.22
CA LEU A 140 5.61 6.34 10.50
C LEU A 140 6.85 7.05 11.08
N ASP A 141 7.22 6.75 12.34
CA ASP A 141 8.45 7.25 12.97
C ASP A 141 9.74 6.66 12.37
N ALA A 142 9.65 5.60 11.54
CA ALA A 142 10.82 5.09 10.83
C ALA A 142 11.16 5.99 9.64
N ALA A 143 12.44 6.29 9.45
CA ALA A 143 12.92 7.21 8.41
C ALA A 143 12.49 6.78 6.99
N PHE A 144 12.40 5.47 6.73
CA PHE A 144 11.94 4.97 5.42
C PHE A 144 10.40 5.05 5.24
N ALA A 145 9.62 5.09 6.32
CA ALA A 145 8.19 4.81 6.28
C ALA A 145 7.39 5.94 5.63
N GLY A 146 7.71 7.21 5.94
CA GLY A 146 7.02 8.38 5.39
C GLY A 146 7.00 8.40 3.85
N PRO A 147 8.16 8.40 3.17
CA PRO A 147 8.22 8.39 1.71
C PRO A 147 7.51 7.20 1.07
N VAL A 148 7.61 6.01 1.68
CA VAL A 148 6.93 4.80 1.19
C VAL A 148 5.41 4.92 1.34
N ALA A 149 4.93 5.40 2.48
CA ALA A 149 3.51 5.61 2.73
C ALA A 149 2.92 6.63 1.76
N THR A 150 3.58 7.78 1.55
CA THR A 150 3.14 8.78 0.55
C THR A 150 3.00 8.17 -0.84
N ARG A 151 4.03 7.46 -1.32
CA ARG A 151 3.98 6.82 -2.65
C ARG A 151 2.82 5.82 -2.77
N LEU A 152 2.57 5.02 -1.73
CA LEU A 152 1.49 4.03 -1.74
C LEU A 152 0.12 4.71 -1.75
N GLU A 153 -0.09 5.77 -0.98
CA GLU A 153 -1.35 6.53 -0.96
C GLU A 153 -1.60 7.30 -2.26
N ASP A 154 -0.54 7.80 -2.91
CA ASP A 154 -0.64 8.39 -4.25
C ASP A 154 -1.10 7.35 -5.28
N LEU A 155 -0.51 6.14 -5.23
CA LEU A 155 -0.93 5.03 -6.08
C LEU A 155 -2.36 4.58 -5.79
N ARG A 156 -2.78 4.57 -4.51
CA ARG A 156 -4.17 4.28 -4.10
C ARG A 156 -5.14 5.27 -4.71
N THR A 157 -4.81 6.55 -4.64
CA THR A 157 -5.62 7.63 -5.21
C THR A 157 -5.77 7.43 -6.71
N ALA A 158 -4.68 7.19 -7.42
CA ALA A 158 -4.71 6.95 -8.86
C ALA A 158 -5.51 5.69 -9.23
N ALA A 159 -5.40 4.61 -8.46
CA ALA A 159 -6.16 3.37 -8.68
C ALA A 159 -7.67 3.59 -8.45
N ALA A 160 -8.06 4.40 -7.46
CA ALA A 160 -9.45 4.76 -7.21
C ALA A 160 -10.04 5.62 -8.35
N GLU A 161 -9.27 6.56 -8.87
CA GLU A 161 -9.67 7.36 -10.04
C GLU A 161 -9.85 6.48 -11.30
N ASP A 162 -8.94 5.54 -11.53
CA ASP A 162 -9.05 4.58 -12.64
C ASP A 162 -10.28 3.66 -12.46
N HIS A 163 -10.56 3.21 -11.23
CA HIS A 163 -11.74 2.39 -10.92
C HIS A 163 -13.03 3.17 -11.18
N CYS A 164 -13.06 4.45 -10.84
CA CYS A 164 -14.17 5.33 -11.14
C CYS A 164 -14.36 5.50 -12.66
N ASP A 165 -13.29 5.74 -13.44
CA ASP A 165 -13.39 5.83 -14.90
C ASP A 165 -13.93 4.53 -15.51
N ALA A 166 -13.41 3.37 -15.07
CA ALA A 166 -13.91 2.07 -15.51
C ALA A 166 -15.40 1.89 -15.19
N SER A 167 -15.82 2.22 -13.96
CA SER A 167 -17.22 2.13 -13.52
C SER A 167 -18.15 3.04 -14.31
N LEU A 168 -17.72 4.27 -14.61
CA LEU A 168 -18.46 5.21 -15.45
C LEU A 168 -18.63 4.66 -16.88
N ARG A 169 -17.59 4.09 -17.47
CA ARG A 169 -17.67 3.45 -18.80
C ARG A 169 -18.61 2.24 -18.83
N LEU A 170 -18.78 1.55 -17.70
CA LEU A 170 -19.74 0.44 -17.55
C LEU A 170 -21.17 0.91 -17.21
N GLY A 171 -21.41 2.21 -17.11
CA GLY A 171 -22.72 2.75 -16.78
C GLY A 171 -23.05 2.77 -15.28
N ARG A 172 -22.10 2.45 -14.40
CA ARG A 172 -22.27 2.36 -12.93
C ARG A 172 -22.14 3.73 -12.24
N HIS A 173 -22.74 4.77 -12.83
CA HIS A 173 -22.52 6.17 -12.42
C HIS A 173 -22.96 6.47 -10.99
N ALA A 174 -24.08 5.89 -10.55
CA ALA A 174 -24.61 6.10 -9.21
C ALA A 174 -23.73 5.49 -8.11
N GLU A 175 -23.03 4.40 -8.41
CA GLU A 175 -22.17 3.70 -7.46
C GLU A 175 -20.94 4.55 -7.08
N VAL A 176 -20.38 5.28 -8.04
CA VAL A 176 -19.13 6.04 -7.84
C VAL A 176 -19.34 7.51 -7.50
N LEU A 177 -20.56 8.04 -7.65
CA LEU A 177 -20.80 9.47 -7.46
C LEU A 177 -20.58 9.94 -6.02
N ALA A 178 -20.97 9.13 -5.03
CA ALA A 178 -20.76 9.46 -3.62
C ALA A 178 -19.25 9.49 -3.29
N ASP A 179 -18.52 8.47 -3.73
CA ASP A 179 -17.08 8.34 -3.50
C ASP A 179 -16.30 9.47 -4.20
N LEU A 180 -16.64 9.79 -5.44
CA LEU A 180 -16.06 10.92 -6.18
C LEU A 180 -16.34 12.26 -5.50
N THR A 181 -17.53 12.42 -4.90
CA THR A 181 -17.90 13.65 -4.18
C THR A 181 -17.05 13.81 -2.92
N ALA A 182 -16.90 12.75 -2.13
CA ALA A 182 -16.05 12.76 -0.94
C ALA A 182 -14.58 13.00 -1.30
N ALA A 183 -14.05 12.29 -2.29
CA ALA A 183 -12.68 12.44 -2.76
C ALA A 183 -12.38 13.86 -3.29
N ALA A 184 -13.32 14.46 -4.04
CA ALA A 184 -13.17 15.82 -4.54
C ALA A 184 -13.20 16.88 -3.42
N ALA A 185 -13.92 16.63 -2.32
CA ALA A 185 -13.93 17.53 -1.17
C ALA A 185 -12.59 17.50 -0.41
N GLU A 186 -11.94 16.33 -0.34
CA GLU A 186 -10.61 16.18 0.25
C GLU A 186 -9.50 16.74 -0.64
N ARG A 187 -9.67 16.67 -1.97
CA ARG A 187 -8.68 17.09 -2.98
C ARG A 187 -9.30 18.05 -4.00
N PRO A 188 -9.65 19.28 -3.59
CA PRO A 188 -10.38 20.22 -4.45
C PRO A 188 -9.58 20.67 -5.68
N LEU A 189 -8.26 20.54 -5.67
CA LEU A 189 -7.38 20.92 -6.79
C LEU A 189 -7.10 19.77 -7.77
N SER A 190 -7.70 18.59 -7.59
CA SER A 190 -7.53 17.48 -8.55
C SER A 190 -8.44 17.66 -9.77
N GLU A 191 -7.84 18.04 -10.89
CA GLU A 191 -8.53 18.15 -12.19
C GLU A 191 -9.17 16.81 -12.61
N ARG A 192 -8.50 15.68 -12.31
CA ARG A 192 -9.00 14.35 -12.66
C ARG A 192 -10.25 13.97 -11.88
N LEU A 193 -10.30 14.27 -10.59
CA LEU A 193 -11.51 14.05 -9.78
C LEU A 193 -12.65 14.97 -10.22
N ALA A 194 -12.35 16.22 -10.56
CA ALA A 194 -13.32 17.15 -11.10
C ALA A 194 -13.93 16.61 -12.41
N GLU A 195 -13.11 16.17 -13.37
CA GLU A 195 -13.55 15.56 -14.63
C GLU A 195 -14.46 14.34 -14.39
N LEU A 196 -14.03 13.40 -13.55
CA LEU A 196 -14.78 12.17 -13.27
C LEU A 196 -16.12 12.49 -12.60
N ARG A 197 -16.14 13.44 -11.65
CA ARG A 197 -17.37 13.89 -10.98
C ARG A 197 -18.33 14.58 -11.96
N MET A 198 -17.83 15.45 -12.84
CA MET A 198 -18.65 16.07 -13.89
C MET A 198 -19.30 15.00 -14.79
N ARG A 199 -18.51 14.02 -15.25
CA ARG A 199 -19.00 12.91 -16.08
C ARG A 199 -20.06 12.08 -15.36
N ALA A 200 -19.85 11.76 -14.08
CA ALA A 200 -20.81 11.02 -13.25
C ALA A 200 -22.13 11.80 -13.06
N LEU A 201 -22.05 13.10 -12.75
CA LEU A 201 -23.22 13.97 -12.59
C LEU A 201 -24.02 14.11 -13.88
N ALA A 202 -23.34 14.37 -15.00
CA ALA A 202 -23.98 14.50 -16.31
C ALA A 202 -24.69 13.21 -16.73
N ALA A 203 -24.02 12.06 -16.60
CA ALA A 203 -24.61 10.76 -16.92
C ALA A 203 -25.78 10.36 -16.00
N SER A 204 -25.85 10.93 -14.79
CA SER A 204 -26.96 10.77 -13.85
C SER A 204 -28.10 11.78 -14.06
N GLY A 205 -28.06 12.60 -15.12
CA GLY A 205 -29.06 13.62 -15.41
C GLY A 205 -28.95 14.90 -14.56
N ARG A 206 -27.89 15.05 -13.76
CA ARG A 206 -27.65 16.21 -12.85
C ARG A 206 -26.78 17.26 -13.53
N GLN A 207 -27.20 17.73 -14.71
CA GLN A 207 -26.37 18.55 -15.59
C GLN A 207 -26.01 19.93 -15.03
N SER A 208 -26.91 20.57 -14.27
CA SER A 208 -26.62 21.83 -13.58
C SER A 208 -25.50 21.68 -12.56
N GLU A 209 -25.48 20.58 -11.83
CA GLU A 209 -24.45 20.30 -10.83
C GLU A 209 -23.12 19.91 -11.48
N ALA A 210 -23.16 19.25 -12.65
CA ALA A 210 -21.96 18.98 -13.43
C ALA A 210 -21.28 20.29 -13.88
N LEU A 211 -22.05 21.28 -14.34
CA LEU A 211 -21.51 22.60 -14.72
C LEU A 211 -20.90 23.34 -13.53
N ALA A 212 -21.55 23.29 -12.37
CA ALA A 212 -21.07 23.91 -11.14
C ALA A 212 -19.75 23.32 -10.58
N VAL A 213 -19.25 22.19 -11.12
CA VAL A 213 -17.92 21.68 -10.76
C VAL A 213 -16.80 22.49 -11.44
N PHE A 214 -17.09 23.17 -12.56
CA PHE A 214 -16.09 23.92 -13.34
C PHE A 214 -15.98 25.39 -12.89
N GLU A 215 -16.99 25.89 -12.18
CA GLU A 215 -17.09 27.26 -11.66
C GLU A 215 -16.34 27.42 -10.32
#